data_AF-A0A7R9L7P2-F1
#
_entry.id   AF-A0A7R9L7P2-F1
#
_cell.length_a   1.000
_cell.length_b   1.000
_cell.length_c   1.000
_cell.angle_alpha   90.00
_cell.angle_beta   90.00
_cell.angle_gamma   90.00
#
_symmetry.space_group_name_H-M   'P 1'
#
loop_
_entity.id
_entity.type
_entity.pdbx_description
1 polymer ?
#
loop_
_entity_poly.entity_id
_entity_poly.type
_entity_poly.pdbx_seq_one_letter_code
_entity_poly.pdbx_strand_id
1 'polypeptide(L)'
;MGKKQHQKDKLYLTCTEWSTLYGGRTALQNLLDATADHQFRRLPLDHCSLSLQPFTHPYCNTKGVIYDLANIVPFVQKFGLDPFDGTKLEMKSLVKLLFHRSNDGNNHCPVLYKIFTNNSHIVAIRTTGNVFSYEAVEELNLKAKHMKDLLTDEPFAKKDIIVLQDPKDISKFNVCDFYHIKHQLSLEDEEERNSTFTLRNINNETKDTLKELSELEANKEKTETKVAKKETVKADKFNSAHYSTGAVAAAFTSTVMDPIWSKLEPAVLDEDFIKYSKVKKKGYVRFVTNLGNINLELYCDQTPKTCHNFLTLCKTDYYANNIFHRLIKNFMIQSGDPTGTGTGGQSCFGKPFDDEIKPQFSHEGRGVLSMANSGPNTNKSQFFITFRSCKHLDKKHTIFGRVVGGLEVLDKMERIKTDEKDRPLEEIKIIRTAIFVDPFQEIEDQMKQQREELEIEEKATKDREAMASKKKAELKTHRSGIGSFIDLNALKRGTDDNSEGLVPKKSKPSTVGNPGRGGGFGNFSNW
;
A
#
# COMPACT_ATOMS: atom_id res chain seq x y z
N MET A 1 37.10 -38.11 26.94
CA MET A 1 37.11 -36.76 26.32
C MET A 1 37.91 -36.83 25.02
N GLY A 2 37.25 -36.57 23.89
CA GLY A 2 37.70 -36.97 22.54
C GLY A 2 38.75 -36.06 21.90
N LYS A 3 39.87 -36.65 21.46
CA LYS A 3 40.98 -36.00 20.72
C LYS A 3 40.72 -35.87 19.20
N LYS A 4 39.51 -35.53 18.76
CA LYS A 4 39.18 -35.42 17.31
C LYS A 4 38.29 -34.22 16.94
N GLN A 5 38.59 -33.02 17.45
CA GLN A 5 37.75 -31.85 17.18
C GLN A 5 38.41 -30.74 16.34
N HIS A 6 39.70 -30.86 15.98
CA HIS A 6 40.42 -29.82 15.23
C HIS A 6 40.76 -30.15 13.77
N GLN A 7 40.01 -31.04 13.12
CA GLN A 7 40.29 -31.46 11.73
C GLN A 7 39.33 -30.89 10.67
N LYS A 8 38.49 -29.90 11.03
CA LYS A 8 37.44 -29.36 10.15
C LYS A 8 37.70 -27.93 9.62
N ASP A 9 38.73 -27.24 10.08
CA ASP A 9 39.11 -25.94 9.51
C ASP A 9 40.14 -26.16 8.40
N LYS A 10 39.65 -26.48 7.20
CA LYS A 10 40.48 -26.53 5.98
C LYS A 10 40.23 -25.25 5.19
N LEU A 11 41.28 -24.64 4.65
CA LEU A 11 41.20 -23.43 3.84
C LEU A 11 40.59 -23.64 2.43
N TYR A 12 40.20 -24.88 2.11
CA TYR A 12 39.61 -25.28 0.84
C TYR A 12 38.43 -26.22 1.09
N LEU A 13 37.38 -26.10 0.27
CA LEU A 13 36.27 -27.05 0.27
C LEU A 13 36.62 -28.28 -0.58
N THR A 14 36.29 -29.46 -0.06
CA THR A 14 36.35 -30.69 -0.88
C THR A 14 35.17 -30.77 -1.84
N CYS A 15 35.31 -31.47 -2.97
CA CYS A 15 34.20 -31.65 -3.93
C CYS A 15 32.94 -32.27 -3.28
N THR A 16 33.13 -33.13 -2.28
CA THR A 16 32.05 -33.74 -1.49
C THR A 16 31.37 -32.75 -0.55
N GLU A 17 32.12 -31.82 0.07
CA GLU A 17 31.56 -30.77 0.94
C GLU A 17 30.88 -29.66 0.12
N TRP A 18 31.41 -29.36 -1.07
CA TRP A 18 30.78 -28.47 -2.04
C TRP A 18 29.42 -29.05 -2.46
N SER A 19 29.37 -30.31 -2.90
CA SER A 19 28.12 -30.92 -3.38
C SER A 19 27.04 -31.12 -2.30
N THR A 20 27.40 -31.26 -1.02
CA THR A 20 26.43 -31.64 0.04
C THR A 20 26.15 -30.56 1.08
N LEU A 21 27.12 -29.73 1.46
CA LEU A 21 27.01 -28.87 2.64
C LEU A 21 26.89 -27.38 2.31
N TYR A 22 27.63 -26.86 1.32
CA TYR A 22 27.73 -25.40 1.12
C TYR A 22 27.68 -24.88 -0.34
N GLY A 23 27.52 -25.73 -1.37
CA GLY A 23 27.35 -25.20 -2.73
C GLY A 23 27.11 -26.25 -3.82
N GLY A 24 25.85 -26.56 -4.12
CA GLY A 24 25.59 -27.49 -5.24
C GLY A 24 24.16 -27.97 -5.45
N ARG A 25 23.12 -27.23 -5.03
CA ARG A 25 21.75 -27.53 -5.49
C ARG A 25 21.55 -26.90 -6.86
N THR A 26 21.34 -27.72 -7.88
CA THR A 26 21.08 -27.25 -9.25
C THR A 26 19.70 -26.59 -9.33
N ALA A 27 19.57 -25.54 -10.14
CA ALA A 27 18.30 -24.83 -10.36
C ALA A 27 17.17 -25.75 -10.87
N LEU A 28 17.51 -26.88 -11.50
CA LEU A 28 16.57 -27.89 -11.98
C LEU A 28 15.99 -28.71 -10.82
N GLN A 29 16.79 -29.03 -9.80
CA GLN A 29 16.30 -29.67 -8.57
C GLN A 29 15.42 -28.71 -7.78
N ASN A 30 15.74 -27.41 -7.75
CA ASN A 30 14.85 -26.40 -7.16
C ASN A 30 13.54 -26.25 -7.94
N LEU A 31 13.50 -26.54 -9.25
CA LEU A 31 12.27 -26.49 -10.05
C LEU A 31 11.38 -27.71 -9.80
N LEU A 32 11.99 -28.89 -9.61
CA LEU A 32 11.30 -30.14 -9.23
C LEU A 32 10.85 -30.13 -7.76
N ASP A 33 11.67 -29.59 -6.85
CA ASP A 33 11.31 -29.39 -5.45
C ASP A 33 10.35 -28.20 -5.28
N ALA A 34 10.34 -27.17 -6.15
CA ALA A 34 9.32 -26.11 -6.12
C ALA A 34 7.92 -26.60 -6.55
N THR A 35 7.85 -27.72 -7.26
CA THR A 35 6.58 -28.44 -7.47
C THR A 35 6.21 -29.38 -6.32
N ALA A 36 7.12 -29.63 -5.36
CA ALA A 36 6.89 -30.46 -4.18
C ALA A 36 6.67 -29.63 -2.90
N ASP A 37 7.34 -28.48 -2.78
CA ASP A 37 7.17 -27.46 -1.73
C ASP A 37 6.15 -26.42 -2.20
N HIS A 38 4.94 -26.87 -2.53
CA HIS A 38 3.80 -25.98 -2.48
C HIS A 38 3.69 -25.46 -1.04
N GLN A 39 4.02 -24.18 -0.81
CA GLN A 39 3.81 -23.50 0.46
C GLN A 39 2.45 -23.92 1.00
N PHE A 40 2.44 -24.70 2.08
CA PHE A 40 1.22 -25.18 2.70
C PHE A 40 0.35 -23.97 3.06
N ARG A 41 -0.74 -23.76 2.32
CA ARG A 41 -1.68 -22.66 2.54
C ARG A 41 -3.01 -23.26 2.95
N ARG A 42 -3.24 -23.27 4.25
CA ARG A 42 -4.48 -23.79 4.83
C ARG A 42 -5.61 -22.78 4.63
N LEU A 43 -6.70 -23.21 4.02
CA LEU A 43 -7.93 -22.42 3.95
C LEU A 43 -8.54 -22.28 5.36
N PRO A 44 -8.85 -21.06 5.84
CA PRO A 44 -9.57 -20.87 7.09
C PRO A 44 -10.98 -21.49 7.02
N LEU A 45 -11.52 -21.92 8.18
CA LEU A 45 -12.83 -22.58 8.24
C LEU A 45 -13.94 -21.72 7.64
N ASP A 46 -13.92 -20.40 7.86
CA ASP A 46 -14.99 -19.48 7.46
C ASP A 46 -15.00 -19.16 5.95
N HIS A 47 -14.14 -19.79 5.15
CA HIS A 47 -13.99 -19.50 3.73
C HIS A 47 -14.55 -20.64 2.84
N CYS A 48 -15.07 -20.26 1.68
CA CYS A 48 -15.52 -21.16 0.64
C CYS A 48 -14.33 -21.76 -0.11
N SER A 49 -14.35 -23.08 -0.34
CA SER A 49 -13.25 -23.79 -1.01
C SER A 49 -13.14 -23.52 -2.51
N LEU A 50 -14.19 -22.95 -3.12
CA LEU A 50 -14.22 -22.60 -4.54
C LEU A 50 -13.85 -21.12 -4.79
N SER A 51 -14.45 -20.18 -4.05
CA SER A 51 -14.19 -18.75 -4.23
C SER A 51 -13.02 -18.22 -3.37
N LEU A 52 -12.55 -19.00 -2.41
CA LEU A 52 -11.53 -18.60 -1.42
C LEU A 52 -11.90 -17.34 -0.61
N GLN A 53 -13.19 -17.00 -0.57
CA GLN A 53 -13.76 -15.86 0.14
C GLN A 53 -14.60 -16.33 1.33
N PRO A 54 -14.84 -15.47 2.34
CA PRO A 54 -15.72 -15.82 3.45
C PRO A 54 -17.12 -16.18 2.94
N PHE A 55 -17.68 -17.30 3.41
CA PHE A 55 -18.99 -17.75 2.95
C PHE A 55 -20.14 -17.00 3.62
N THR A 56 -21.28 -16.92 2.94
CA THR A 56 -22.52 -16.39 3.52
C THR A 56 -23.54 -17.49 3.76
N HIS A 57 -23.67 -18.43 2.82
CA HIS A 57 -24.61 -19.55 2.86
C HIS A 57 -23.82 -20.86 2.70
N PRO A 58 -23.25 -21.38 3.80
CA PRO A 58 -22.37 -22.54 3.74
C PRO A 58 -23.15 -23.83 3.44
N TYR A 59 -22.68 -24.55 2.44
CA TYR A 59 -23.07 -25.91 2.10
C TYR A 59 -21.84 -26.81 2.14
N CYS A 60 -22.01 -28.09 2.47
CA CYS A 60 -20.90 -29.05 2.43
C CYS A 60 -21.24 -30.28 1.61
N ASN A 61 -20.18 -30.90 1.07
CA ASN A 61 -20.28 -32.23 0.49
C ASN A 61 -20.11 -33.30 1.61
N THR A 62 -20.40 -34.56 1.28
CA THR A 62 -20.24 -35.73 2.17
C THR A 62 -18.85 -35.88 2.77
N LYS A 63 -17.81 -35.35 2.11
CA LYS A 63 -16.42 -35.33 2.59
C LYS A 63 -16.12 -34.18 3.58
N GLY A 64 -17.06 -33.27 3.81
CA GLY A 64 -16.92 -32.15 4.73
C GLY A 64 -16.18 -30.93 4.17
N VAL A 65 -16.09 -30.80 2.84
CA VAL A 65 -15.57 -29.59 2.17
C VAL A 65 -16.69 -28.56 2.09
N ILE A 66 -16.39 -27.30 2.45
CA ILE A 66 -17.37 -26.22 2.55
C ILE A 66 -17.34 -25.37 1.28
N TYR A 67 -18.53 -25.08 0.76
CA TYR A 67 -18.80 -24.25 -0.39
C TYR A 67 -19.88 -23.22 -0.08
N ASP A 68 -19.89 -22.11 -0.81
CA ASP A 68 -20.98 -21.14 -0.76
C ASP A 68 -22.01 -21.46 -1.85
N LEU A 69 -23.30 -21.39 -1.51
CA LEU A 69 -24.40 -21.75 -2.41
C LEU A 69 -24.31 -21.00 -3.76
N ALA A 70 -24.03 -19.71 -3.71
CA ALA A 70 -23.96 -18.84 -4.88
C ALA A 70 -22.89 -19.30 -5.90
N ASN A 71 -21.80 -19.90 -5.42
CA ASN A 71 -20.66 -20.28 -6.24
C ASN A 71 -20.72 -21.76 -6.67
N ILE A 72 -21.21 -22.66 -5.82
CA ILE A 72 -21.23 -24.10 -6.13
C ILE A 72 -22.31 -24.47 -7.14
N VAL A 73 -23.47 -23.81 -7.09
CA VAL A 73 -24.59 -24.05 -8.02
C VAL A 73 -24.15 -23.86 -9.49
N PRO A 74 -23.58 -22.70 -9.89
CA PRO A 74 -23.14 -22.52 -11.27
C PRO A 74 -21.97 -23.45 -11.63
N PHE A 75 -21.09 -23.79 -10.68
CA PHE A 75 -19.97 -24.70 -10.96
C PHE A 75 -20.42 -26.11 -11.29
N VAL A 76 -21.34 -26.68 -10.49
CA VAL A 76 -21.86 -28.02 -10.72
C VAL A 76 -22.72 -28.06 -11.99
N GLN A 77 -23.42 -26.99 -12.31
CA GLN A 77 -24.16 -26.88 -13.58
C GLN A 77 -23.23 -26.90 -14.81
N LYS A 78 -22.10 -26.20 -14.77
CA LYS A 78 -21.15 -26.14 -15.90
C LYS A 78 -20.30 -27.43 -16.02
N PHE A 79 -19.71 -27.90 -14.93
CA PHE A 79 -18.73 -28.98 -14.98
C PHE A 79 -19.26 -30.34 -14.50
N GLY A 80 -20.30 -30.38 -13.65
CA GLY A 80 -20.81 -31.63 -13.06
C GLY A 80 -19.82 -32.35 -12.13
N LEU A 81 -18.76 -31.67 -11.72
CA LEU A 81 -17.65 -32.19 -10.92
C LEU A 81 -17.52 -31.43 -9.60
N ASP A 82 -16.90 -32.06 -8.60
CA ASP A 82 -16.57 -31.48 -7.31
C ASP A 82 -15.28 -30.63 -7.44
N PRO A 83 -15.28 -29.34 -7.07
CA PRO A 83 -14.11 -28.47 -7.15
C PRO A 83 -12.86 -28.96 -6.38
N PHE A 84 -13.06 -29.82 -5.38
CA PHE A 84 -12.00 -30.30 -4.50
C PHE A 84 -11.28 -31.54 -5.05
N ASP A 85 -12.03 -32.62 -5.36
CA ASP A 85 -11.46 -33.91 -5.77
C ASP A 85 -11.67 -34.25 -7.25
N GLY A 86 -12.49 -33.49 -7.98
CA GLY A 86 -12.89 -33.82 -9.35
C GLY A 86 -13.85 -35.02 -9.46
N THR A 87 -14.44 -35.48 -8.34
CA THR A 87 -15.49 -36.51 -8.37
C THR A 87 -16.81 -35.95 -8.86
N LYS A 88 -17.66 -36.74 -9.54
CA LYS A 88 -18.99 -36.29 -9.98
C LYS A 88 -19.86 -35.90 -8.77
N LEU A 89 -20.42 -34.69 -8.78
CA LEU A 89 -21.19 -34.12 -7.67
C LEU A 89 -22.65 -33.89 -8.09
N GLU A 90 -23.60 -34.37 -7.28
CA GLU A 90 -25.02 -34.10 -7.47
C GLU A 90 -25.50 -33.00 -6.51
N MET A 91 -26.36 -32.10 -6.99
CA MET A 91 -26.86 -30.98 -6.17
C MET A 91 -27.61 -31.46 -4.91
N LYS A 92 -28.23 -32.65 -4.97
CA LYS A 92 -28.96 -33.24 -3.84
C LYS A 92 -28.06 -33.76 -2.72
N SER A 93 -26.78 -34.03 -2.99
CA SER A 93 -25.86 -34.53 -1.98
C SER A 93 -25.24 -33.42 -1.13
N LEU A 94 -25.48 -32.15 -1.48
CA LEU A 94 -25.02 -31.00 -0.70
C LEU A 94 -25.91 -30.78 0.52
N VAL A 95 -25.28 -30.65 1.68
CA VAL A 95 -25.94 -30.44 2.97
C VAL A 95 -25.77 -28.97 3.36
N LYS A 96 -26.85 -28.30 3.73
CA LYS A 96 -26.79 -26.93 4.27
C LYS A 96 -26.19 -26.97 5.68
N LEU A 97 -25.20 -26.11 5.97
CA LEU A 97 -24.61 -26.00 7.29
C LEU A 97 -25.24 -24.87 8.10
N LEU A 98 -25.50 -25.13 9.37
CA LEU A 98 -26.03 -24.18 10.34
C LEU A 98 -25.00 -23.91 11.43
N PHE A 99 -24.34 -22.76 11.35
CA PHE A 99 -23.39 -22.29 12.36
C PHE A 99 -24.11 -21.42 13.40
N HIS A 100 -23.84 -21.66 14.68
CA HIS A 100 -24.31 -20.83 15.78
C HIS A 100 -23.26 -19.77 16.13
N ARG A 101 -23.66 -18.49 16.15
CA ARG A 101 -22.78 -17.36 16.49
C ARG A 101 -22.99 -16.91 17.92
N SER A 102 -21.89 -16.60 18.61
CA SER A 102 -21.90 -15.97 19.94
C SER A 102 -22.26 -14.47 19.81
N ASN A 103 -22.49 -13.80 20.94
CA ASN A 103 -22.73 -12.34 20.96
C ASN A 103 -21.57 -11.54 20.34
N ASP A 104 -20.35 -12.08 20.40
CA ASP A 104 -19.14 -11.48 19.80
C ASP A 104 -18.99 -11.77 18.29
N GLY A 105 -19.97 -12.43 17.67
CA GLY A 105 -19.98 -12.75 16.23
C GLY A 105 -19.19 -14.01 15.84
N ASN A 106 -18.49 -14.66 16.78
CA ASN A 106 -17.70 -15.87 16.51
C ASN A 106 -18.56 -17.15 16.45
N ASN A 107 -18.22 -18.07 15.54
CA ASN A 107 -18.88 -19.37 15.44
C ASN A 107 -18.49 -20.26 16.64
N HIS A 108 -19.47 -20.89 17.29
CA HIS A 108 -19.24 -21.73 18.46
C HIS A 108 -20.13 -22.97 18.48
N CYS A 109 -19.74 -23.97 19.25
CA CYS A 109 -20.55 -25.16 19.48
C CYS A 109 -21.75 -24.81 20.39
N PRO A 110 -23.01 -25.08 19.98
CA PRO A 110 -24.19 -24.68 20.74
C PRO A 110 -24.36 -25.40 22.10
N VAL A 111 -23.78 -26.60 22.24
CA VAL A 111 -23.89 -27.40 23.48
C VAL A 111 -22.77 -27.10 24.48
N LEU A 112 -21.51 -27.10 24.02
CA LEU A 112 -20.34 -26.88 24.89
C LEU A 112 -19.94 -25.40 24.99
N TYR A 113 -20.58 -24.51 24.26
CA TYR A 113 -20.25 -23.08 24.14
C TYR A 113 -18.80 -22.75 23.75
N LYS A 114 -18.07 -23.76 23.24
CA LYS A 114 -16.67 -23.65 22.82
C LYS A 114 -16.57 -22.98 21.46
N ILE A 115 -15.78 -21.92 21.36
CA ILE A 115 -15.54 -21.18 20.12
C ILE A 115 -14.74 -22.05 19.15
N PHE A 116 -15.14 -22.06 17.88
CA PHE A 116 -14.41 -22.76 16.83
C PHE A 116 -13.15 -21.99 16.43
N THR A 117 -12.05 -22.73 16.26
CA THR A 117 -10.74 -22.18 15.88
C THR A 117 -10.20 -22.96 14.69
N ASN A 118 -9.12 -22.47 14.08
CA ASN A 118 -8.45 -23.19 13.00
C ASN A 118 -7.86 -24.55 13.42
N ASN A 119 -7.86 -24.92 14.70
CA ASN A 119 -7.39 -26.22 15.17
C ASN A 119 -8.46 -27.02 15.91
N SER A 120 -9.72 -26.54 15.96
CA SER A 120 -10.80 -27.33 16.57
C SER A 120 -11.22 -28.48 15.66
N HIS A 121 -11.59 -29.59 16.30
CA HIS A 121 -12.21 -30.73 15.61
C HIS A 121 -13.73 -30.49 15.52
N ILE A 122 -14.23 -30.31 14.30
CA ILE A 122 -15.60 -29.86 14.03
C ILE A 122 -16.32 -30.89 13.16
N VAL A 123 -17.56 -31.19 13.53
CA VAL A 123 -18.45 -32.10 12.82
C VAL A 123 -19.80 -31.46 12.54
N ALA A 124 -20.43 -31.87 11.45
CA ALA A 124 -21.81 -31.54 11.12
C ALA A 124 -22.65 -32.81 11.01
N ILE A 125 -23.91 -32.72 11.41
CA ILE A 125 -24.87 -33.81 11.23
C ILE A 125 -25.58 -33.62 9.89
N ARG A 126 -25.57 -34.64 9.03
CA ARG A 126 -26.15 -34.57 7.66
C ARG A 126 -27.64 -34.27 7.65
N THR A 127 -28.40 -34.84 8.59
CA THR A 127 -29.87 -34.74 8.60
C THR A 127 -30.33 -33.31 8.86
N THR A 128 -29.71 -32.65 9.84
CA THR A 128 -30.13 -31.33 10.34
C THR A 128 -29.24 -30.19 9.85
N GLY A 129 -27.99 -30.49 9.47
CA GLY A 129 -27.00 -29.49 9.09
C GLY A 129 -26.35 -28.77 10.27
N ASN A 130 -26.70 -29.10 11.51
CA ASN A 130 -26.16 -28.44 12.70
C ASN A 130 -24.68 -28.79 12.91
N VAL A 131 -23.89 -27.78 13.25
CA VAL A 131 -22.44 -27.89 13.45
C VAL A 131 -22.09 -27.96 14.94
N PHE A 132 -21.34 -28.98 15.32
CA PHE A 132 -20.90 -29.25 16.69
C PHE A 132 -19.39 -29.46 16.77
N SER A 133 -18.83 -29.28 17.97
CA SER A 133 -17.50 -29.81 18.27
C SER A 133 -17.56 -31.34 18.33
N TYR A 134 -16.53 -32.02 17.83
CA TYR A 134 -16.44 -33.49 17.89
C TYR A 134 -16.55 -34.03 19.31
N GLU A 135 -15.96 -33.33 20.28
CA GLU A 135 -16.02 -33.63 21.72
C GLU A 135 -17.47 -33.81 22.22
N ALA A 136 -18.37 -32.90 21.85
CA ALA A 136 -19.78 -32.96 22.22
C ALA A 136 -20.47 -34.22 21.64
N VAL A 137 -20.22 -34.52 20.36
CA VAL A 137 -20.81 -35.67 19.68
C VAL A 137 -20.21 -36.99 20.20
N GLU A 138 -18.93 -36.99 20.54
CA GLU A 138 -18.24 -38.15 21.10
C GLU A 138 -18.80 -38.52 22.47
N GLU A 139 -18.94 -37.54 23.37
CA GLU A 139 -19.41 -37.78 24.73
C GLU A 139 -20.90 -38.04 24.82
N LEU A 140 -21.71 -37.20 24.18
CA LEU A 140 -23.16 -37.21 24.36
C LEU A 140 -23.87 -38.19 23.42
N ASN A 141 -23.32 -38.45 22.22
CA ASN A 141 -23.97 -39.34 21.26
C ASN A 141 -23.26 -40.70 21.16
N LEU A 142 -21.96 -40.73 20.88
CA LEU A 142 -21.23 -41.97 20.61
C LEU A 142 -21.02 -42.81 21.88
N LYS A 143 -20.53 -42.22 22.97
CA LYS A 143 -20.30 -42.93 24.25
C LYS A 143 -21.61 -43.30 24.93
N ALA A 144 -22.61 -42.42 24.91
CA ALA A 144 -23.91 -42.66 25.53
C ALA A 144 -24.86 -43.53 24.67
N LYS A 145 -24.48 -43.88 23.43
CA LYS A 145 -25.32 -44.58 22.43
C LYS A 145 -26.64 -43.86 22.12
N HIS A 146 -26.67 -42.54 22.28
CA HIS A 146 -27.83 -41.70 22.01
C HIS A 146 -27.66 -41.03 20.64
N MET A 147 -28.10 -41.70 19.57
CA MET A 147 -27.88 -41.27 18.18
C MET A 147 -28.97 -40.31 17.68
N LYS A 148 -29.15 -39.20 18.40
CA LYS A 148 -30.07 -38.10 18.04
C LYS A 148 -29.34 -36.77 18.06
N ASP A 149 -29.75 -35.85 17.22
CA ASP A 149 -29.20 -34.49 17.21
C ASP A 149 -29.40 -33.86 18.59
N LEU A 150 -28.34 -33.22 19.10
CA LEU A 150 -28.30 -32.59 20.41
C LEU A 150 -29.20 -31.34 20.53
N LEU A 151 -29.62 -30.76 19.40
CA LEU A 151 -30.49 -29.58 19.37
C LEU A 151 -31.95 -29.91 19.02
N THR A 152 -32.16 -30.75 18.01
CA THR A 152 -33.49 -30.99 17.43
C THR A 152 -34.05 -32.37 17.73
N ASP A 153 -33.31 -33.23 18.44
CA ASP A 153 -33.68 -34.62 18.76
C ASP A 153 -33.95 -35.51 17.53
N GLU A 154 -33.56 -35.09 16.33
CA GLU A 154 -33.73 -35.89 15.11
C GLU A 154 -32.78 -37.09 15.11
N PRO A 155 -33.27 -38.31 14.85
CA PRO A 155 -32.41 -39.50 14.81
C PRO A 155 -31.48 -39.47 13.60
N PHE A 156 -30.19 -39.78 13.80
CA PHE A 156 -29.21 -39.84 12.72
C PHE A 156 -28.30 -41.08 12.85
N ALA A 157 -27.72 -41.57 11.75
CA ALA A 157 -26.80 -42.70 11.78
C ALA A 157 -25.34 -42.25 11.93
N LYS A 158 -24.44 -43.13 12.36
CA LYS A 158 -23.00 -42.81 12.45
C LYS A 158 -22.39 -42.39 11.10
N LYS A 159 -22.99 -42.81 9.98
CA LYS A 159 -22.59 -42.42 8.61
C LYS A 159 -22.99 -41.00 8.23
N ASP A 160 -23.87 -40.38 9.01
CA ASP A 160 -24.38 -39.04 8.80
C ASP A 160 -23.55 -37.98 9.53
N ILE A 161 -22.56 -38.40 10.31
CA ILE A 161 -21.57 -37.51 10.91
C ILE A 161 -20.55 -37.14 9.83
N ILE A 162 -20.58 -35.88 9.41
CA ILE A 162 -19.65 -35.31 8.42
C ILE A 162 -18.56 -34.57 9.19
N VAL A 163 -17.30 -34.96 9.00
CA VAL A 163 -16.19 -34.26 9.63
C VAL A 163 -15.76 -33.08 8.77
N LEU A 164 -16.03 -31.88 9.25
CA LEU A 164 -15.68 -30.64 8.56
C LEU A 164 -14.19 -30.36 8.73
N GLN A 165 -13.69 -30.44 9.96
CA GLN A 165 -12.31 -30.07 10.26
C GLN A 165 -11.68 -31.03 11.25
N ASP A 166 -10.52 -31.56 10.86
CA ASP A 166 -9.71 -32.43 11.68
C ASP A 166 -8.34 -31.78 11.94
N PRO A 167 -7.89 -31.67 13.21
CA PRO A 167 -6.54 -31.19 13.50
C PRO A 167 -5.44 -32.20 13.14
N LYS A 168 -5.81 -33.47 12.96
CA LYS A 168 -4.87 -34.55 12.60
C LYS A 168 -4.59 -34.61 11.10
N ASP A 169 -5.57 -34.25 10.28
CA ASP A 169 -5.48 -34.31 8.82
C ASP A 169 -5.19 -32.93 8.23
N ILE A 170 -3.90 -32.57 8.24
CA ILE A 170 -3.43 -31.24 7.85
C ILE A 170 -3.53 -31.01 6.33
N SER A 171 -3.44 -32.07 5.51
CA SER A 171 -3.44 -31.99 4.05
C SER A 171 -4.79 -31.66 3.41
N LYS A 172 -5.92 -31.89 4.10
CA LYS A 172 -7.27 -31.81 3.53
C LYS A 172 -7.66 -30.41 3.03
N PHE A 173 -7.10 -29.35 3.62
CA PHE A 173 -7.46 -27.95 3.30
C PHE A 173 -6.31 -27.15 2.69
N ASN A 174 -5.36 -27.82 2.06
CA ASN A 174 -4.31 -27.14 1.33
C ASN A 174 -4.88 -26.61 0.01
N VAL A 175 -4.87 -25.28 -0.17
CA VAL A 175 -5.44 -24.62 -1.36
C VAL A 175 -4.77 -25.13 -2.65
N CYS A 176 -3.48 -25.45 -2.60
CA CYS A 176 -2.76 -25.96 -3.77
C CYS A 176 -3.26 -27.33 -4.24
N ASP A 177 -3.94 -28.09 -3.38
CA ASP A 177 -4.40 -29.43 -3.70
C ASP A 177 -5.76 -29.47 -4.39
N PHE A 178 -6.49 -28.35 -4.41
CA PHE A 178 -7.82 -28.29 -4.98
C PHE A 178 -7.81 -28.56 -6.49
N TYR A 179 -8.68 -29.46 -6.95
CA TYR A 179 -8.79 -29.88 -8.34
C TYR A 179 -8.98 -28.71 -9.30
N HIS A 180 -9.87 -27.77 -8.97
CA HIS A 180 -10.13 -26.61 -9.84
C HIS A 180 -8.91 -25.69 -9.99
N ILE A 181 -8.03 -25.61 -8.98
CA ILE A 181 -6.79 -24.81 -9.04
C ILE A 181 -5.71 -25.55 -9.84
N LYS A 182 -5.55 -26.86 -9.61
CA LYS A 182 -4.61 -27.71 -10.38
C LYS A 182 -4.94 -27.74 -11.87
N HIS A 183 -6.22 -27.75 -12.21
CA HIS A 183 -6.70 -27.82 -13.59
C HIS A 183 -7.11 -26.46 -14.17
N GLN A 184 -6.91 -25.35 -13.45
CA GLN A 184 -7.28 -23.99 -13.86
C GLN A 184 -8.73 -23.89 -14.36
N LEU A 185 -9.64 -24.61 -13.69
CA LEU A 185 -11.07 -24.57 -13.97
C LEU A 185 -11.67 -23.36 -13.29
N SER A 186 -11.79 -22.26 -14.02
CA SER A 186 -12.51 -21.07 -13.57
C SER A 186 -13.92 -21.07 -14.15
N LEU A 187 -14.87 -20.50 -13.40
CA LEU A 187 -16.11 -20.00 -13.97
C LEU A 187 -15.80 -18.69 -14.69
N GLU A 188 -15.01 -18.76 -15.76
CA GLU A 188 -15.12 -17.72 -16.77
C GLU A 188 -16.50 -17.91 -17.39
N ASP A 189 -17.29 -16.84 -17.44
CA ASP A 189 -18.47 -16.86 -18.26
C ASP A 189 -18.00 -17.00 -19.69
N GLU A 190 -18.29 -18.15 -20.31
CA GLU A 190 -18.20 -18.35 -21.76
C GLU A 190 -19.08 -17.34 -22.53
N GLU A 191 -19.79 -16.45 -21.82
CA GLU A 191 -20.42 -15.23 -22.34
C GLU A 191 -19.40 -14.10 -22.63
N GLU A 192 -18.23 -14.06 -21.96
CA GLU A 192 -17.21 -13.02 -22.20
C GLU A 192 -16.26 -13.34 -23.35
N ARG A 193 -16.14 -14.61 -23.78
CA ARG A 193 -15.40 -14.97 -25.01
C ARG A 193 -16.23 -14.93 -26.29
N ASN A 194 -17.55 -14.81 -26.18
CA ASN A 194 -18.49 -14.69 -27.30
C ASN A 194 -19.38 -13.45 -27.19
N SER A 195 -18.80 -12.29 -26.82
CA SER A 195 -19.50 -10.99 -26.84
C SER A 195 -19.72 -10.47 -28.27
N THR A 196 -20.41 -11.25 -29.09
CA THR A 196 -21.09 -10.81 -30.30
C THR A 196 -22.52 -11.37 -30.33
N PHE A 197 -23.31 -11.09 -29.29
CA PHE A 197 -24.75 -11.04 -29.46
C PHE A 197 -25.13 -9.70 -30.08
N THR A 198 -25.05 -9.61 -31.40
CA THR A 198 -25.83 -8.61 -32.14
C THR A 198 -27.31 -8.92 -31.95
N LEU A 199 -28.00 -8.18 -31.10
CA LEU A 199 -29.45 -8.02 -31.22
C LEU A 199 -29.69 -7.48 -32.64
N ARG A 200 -30.27 -8.32 -33.51
CA ARG A 200 -30.29 -8.07 -34.96
C ARG A 200 -31.06 -6.82 -35.37
N ASN A 201 -31.85 -6.20 -34.49
CA ASN A 201 -32.40 -4.86 -34.67
C ASN A 201 -32.60 -4.20 -33.29
N ILE A 202 -31.85 -3.14 -33.02
CA ILE A 202 -32.05 -2.23 -31.89
C ILE A 202 -32.29 -0.84 -32.50
N ASN A 203 -33.23 -0.05 -31.95
CA ASN A 203 -33.41 1.35 -32.33
C ASN A 203 -32.14 2.17 -32.03
N ASN A 204 -31.85 3.20 -32.82
CA ASN A 204 -30.61 3.98 -32.66
C ASN A 204 -30.49 4.63 -31.27
N GLU A 205 -31.60 5.07 -30.68
CA GLU A 205 -31.62 5.71 -29.35
C GLU A 205 -31.23 4.73 -28.22
N THR A 206 -31.64 3.46 -28.31
CA THR A 206 -31.26 2.45 -27.33
C THR A 206 -29.81 2.01 -27.49
N LYS A 207 -29.24 2.18 -28.68
CA LYS A 207 -27.81 1.93 -28.93
C LYS A 207 -26.93 3.04 -28.35
N ASP A 208 -27.34 4.30 -28.44
CA ASP A 208 -26.58 5.43 -27.91
C ASP A 208 -26.60 5.45 -26.37
N THR A 209 -27.76 5.16 -25.76
CA THR A 209 -27.87 5.05 -24.29
C THR A 209 -27.05 3.89 -23.70
N LEU A 210 -26.99 2.74 -24.37
CA LEU A 210 -26.10 1.63 -24.00
C LEU A 210 -24.62 2.03 -24.09
N LYS A 211 -24.27 2.92 -25.04
CA LYS A 211 -22.92 3.42 -25.22
C LYS A 211 -22.52 4.36 -24.09
N GLU A 212 -23.39 5.30 -23.72
CA GLU A 212 -23.17 6.20 -22.58
C GLU A 212 -23.07 5.43 -21.26
N LEU A 213 -23.92 4.42 -21.03
CA LEU A 213 -23.85 3.59 -19.82
C LEU A 213 -22.54 2.82 -19.72
N SER A 214 -22.07 2.23 -20.82
CA SER A 214 -20.79 1.49 -20.82
C SER A 214 -19.57 2.41 -20.63
N GLU A 215 -19.61 3.64 -21.13
CA GLU A 215 -18.57 4.65 -20.85
C GLU A 215 -18.60 5.11 -19.38
N LEU A 216 -19.78 5.23 -18.77
CA LEU A 216 -19.93 5.56 -17.35
C LEU A 216 -19.47 4.41 -16.44
N GLU A 217 -19.71 3.16 -16.81
CA GLU A 217 -19.24 1.97 -16.10
C GLU A 217 -17.71 1.84 -16.18
N ALA A 218 -17.12 2.01 -17.37
CA ALA A 218 -15.67 2.02 -17.56
C ALA A 218 -14.98 3.16 -16.79
N ASN A 219 -15.66 4.29 -16.60
CA ASN A 219 -15.15 5.38 -15.78
C ASN A 219 -15.29 5.08 -14.28
N LYS A 220 -16.38 4.44 -13.84
CA LYS A 220 -16.56 3.97 -12.46
C LYS A 220 -15.49 2.98 -12.03
N GLU A 221 -15.23 1.95 -12.86
CA GLU A 221 -14.21 0.94 -12.57
C GLU A 221 -12.80 1.54 -12.47
N LYS A 222 -12.48 2.56 -13.29
CA LYS A 222 -11.22 3.32 -13.21
C LYS A 222 -11.11 4.18 -11.95
N THR A 223 -12.22 4.65 -11.39
CA THR A 223 -12.24 5.31 -10.07
C THR A 223 -12.10 4.33 -8.92
N GLU A 224 -12.71 3.14 -9.01
CA GLU A 224 -12.69 2.15 -7.93
C GLU A 224 -11.35 1.41 -7.83
N THR A 225 -10.67 1.12 -8.96
CA THR A 225 -9.31 0.56 -8.96
C THR A 225 -8.25 1.52 -8.40
N LYS A 226 -8.47 2.84 -8.49
CA LYS A 226 -7.58 3.86 -7.89
C LYS A 226 -7.68 3.96 -6.37
N VAL A 227 -8.76 3.46 -5.76
CA VAL A 227 -8.95 3.51 -4.30
C VAL A 227 -8.40 2.25 -3.60
N ALA A 228 -8.37 1.10 -4.28
CA ALA A 228 -7.93 -0.18 -3.70
C ALA A 228 -6.44 -0.51 -3.88
N LYS A 229 -5.74 0.10 -4.86
CA LYS A 229 -4.28 0.06 -4.97
C LYS A 229 -3.70 1.40 -4.55
N LYS A 230 -3.38 1.54 -3.26
CA LYS A 230 -2.35 2.52 -2.87
C LYS A 230 -1.04 1.99 -3.45
N GLU A 231 -0.68 2.44 -4.65
CA GLU A 231 0.63 2.15 -5.23
C GLU A 231 1.68 2.48 -4.17
N THR A 232 2.55 1.52 -3.85
CA THR A 232 3.73 1.80 -3.03
C THR A 232 4.62 2.73 -3.85
N VAL A 233 4.41 4.04 -3.67
CA VAL A 233 5.18 5.09 -4.32
C VAL A 233 6.65 4.82 -4.03
N LYS A 234 7.48 4.68 -5.07
CA LYS A 234 8.92 4.52 -4.87
C LYS A 234 9.48 5.83 -4.33
N ALA A 235 10.36 5.75 -3.34
CA ALA A 235 10.97 6.93 -2.76
C ALA A 235 11.92 7.61 -3.77
N ASP A 236 11.52 8.78 -4.26
CA ASP A 236 12.39 9.67 -5.03
C ASP A 236 13.44 10.33 -4.12
N LYS A 237 14.47 10.94 -4.71
CA LYS A 237 15.49 11.74 -4.00
C LYS A 237 14.91 12.82 -3.08
N PHE A 238 13.73 13.35 -3.41
CA PHE A 238 13.03 14.34 -2.60
C PHE A 238 12.14 13.72 -1.52
N ASN A 239 11.66 12.50 -1.76
CA ASN A 239 10.67 11.83 -0.91
C ASN A 239 11.26 10.72 -0.03
N SER A 240 12.58 10.53 -0.08
CA SER A 240 13.30 9.59 0.76
C SER A 240 13.46 10.13 2.18
N ALA A 241 12.89 9.43 3.16
CA ALA A 241 13.19 9.64 4.57
C ALA A 241 14.64 9.21 4.90
N HIS A 242 15.16 9.74 6.00
CA HIS A 242 16.47 9.35 6.53
C HIS A 242 16.44 7.98 7.24
N TYR A 243 15.26 7.42 7.47
CA TYR A 243 15.04 6.10 8.06
C TYR A 243 14.44 5.15 7.02
N SER A 244 14.70 3.86 7.17
CA SER A 244 14.16 2.82 6.29
C SER A 244 12.74 2.41 6.70
N THR A 245 12.05 1.70 5.82
CA THR A 245 10.70 1.14 6.07
C THR A 245 10.67 0.09 7.19
N GLY A 246 11.83 -0.32 7.74
CA GLY A 246 11.92 -1.33 8.79
C GLY A 246 11.58 -2.76 8.33
N ALA A 247 11.15 -2.95 7.08
CA ALA A 247 10.71 -4.25 6.55
C ALA A 247 11.82 -5.31 6.55
N VAL A 248 13.07 -4.88 6.35
CA VAL A 248 14.25 -5.76 6.45
C VAL A 248 14.47 -6.27 7.89
N ALA A 249 14.11 -5.47 8.90
CA ALA A 249 14.27 -5.82 10.31
C ALA A 249 13.04 -6.55 10.89
N ALA A 250 11.84 -6.34 10.32
CA ALA A 250 10.59 -6.94 10.79
C ALA A 250 10.61 -8.48 10.75
N ALA A 251 11.35 -9.05 9.79
CA ALA A 251 11.48 -10.50 9.67
C ALA A 251 12.38 -11.13 10.75
N PHE A 252 13.17 -10.33 11.48
CA PHE A 252 13.94 -10.82 12.62
C PHE A 252 13.05 -11.10 13.84
N THR A 253 11.92 -10.39 13.97
CA THR A 253 11.06 -10.43 15.16
C THR A 253 9.69 -11.07 14.96
N SER A 254 9.33 -11.47 13.73
CA SER A 254 7.98 -12.00 13.45
C SER A 254 8.02 -13.25 12.58
N THR A 255 7.31 -14.30 13.01
CA THR A 255 7.18 -15.59 12.31
C THR A 255 6.23 -15.56 11.11
N VAL A 256 5.68 -14.38 10.77
CA VAL A 256 4.56 -14.20 9.83
C VAL A 256 4.96 -13.40 8.58
N MET A 257 6.17 -12.84 8.53
CA MET A 257 6.62 -12.01 7.41
C MET A 257 7.82 -12.64 6.72
N ASP A 258 7.72 -12.80 5.40
CA ASP A 258 8.83 -13.26 4.57
C ASP A 258 9.97 -12.22 4.64
N PRO A 259 11.21 -12.65 4.89
CA PRO A 259 12.32 -11.72 5.02
C PRO A 259 12.66 -11.10 3.66
N ILE A 260 12.57 -9.77 3.59
CA ILE A 260 12.91 -8.99 2.40
C ILE A 260 14.40 -8.65 2.48
N TRP A 261 15.22 -9.33 1.66
CA TRP A 261 16.69 -9.17 1.64
C TRP A 261 17.20 -8.31 0.48
N SER A 262 16.34 -7.93 -0.46
CA SER A 262 16.78 -7.49 -1.78
C SER A 262 17.30 -6.05 -1.80
N LYS A 263 16.68 -5.09 -1.09
CA LYS A 263 17.16 -3.69 -0.95
C LYS A 263 16.61 -3.02 0.32
N LEU A 264 17.44 -2.24 1.01
CA LEU A 264 16.99 -1.34 2.08
C LEU A 264 16.32 -0.12 1.42
N GLU A 265 15.00 -0.09 1.41
CA GLU A 265 14.25 1.05 0.85
C GLU A 265 14.05 2.13 1.92
N PRO A 266 14.42 3.40 1.65
CA PRO A 266 14.08 4.50 2.53
C PRO A 266 12.56 4.63 2.62
N ALA A 267 12.05 4.96 3.80
CA ALA A 267 10.62 5.23 3.94
C ALA A 267 10.24 6.44 3.08
N VAL A 268 9.05 6.39 2.50
CA VAL A 268 8.52 7.45 1.65
C VAL A 268 7.87 8.48 2.57
N LEU A 269 8.30 9.73 2.52
CA LEU A 269 7.63 10.82 3.23
C LEU A 269 6.30 11.17 2.51
N ASP A 270 5.40 11.84 3.21
CA ASP A 270 4.19 12.34 2.55
C ASP A 270 4.55 13.57 1.68
N GLU A 271 4.12 13.58 0.42
CA GLU A 271 4.44 14.65 -0.54
C GLU A 271 4.01 16.03 -0.02
N ASP A 272 2.89 16.08 0.71
CA ASP A 272 2.36 17.27 1.36
C ASP A 272 3.38 17.87 2.36
N PHE A 273 4.07 17.04 3.14
CA PHE A 273 5.05 17.51 4.12
C PHE A 273 6.26 18.18 3.44
N ILE A 274 6.70 17.63 2.32
CA ILE A 274 7.81 18.18 1.53
C ILE A 274 7.40 19.49 0.87
N LYS A 275 6.20 19.53 0.30
CA LYS A 275 5.64 20.73 -0.32
C LYS A 275 5.57 21.86 0.70
N TYR A 276 5.05 21.57 1.89
CA TYR A 276 4.91 22.56 2.96
C TYR A 276 6.24 23.07 3.52
N SER A 277 7.27 22.22 3.62
CA SER A 277 8.61 22.61 4.08
C SER A 277 9.32 23.60 3.11
N LYS A 278 9.00 23.56 1.83
CA LYS A 278 9.64 24.40 0.80
C LYS A 278 8.99 25.78 0.64
N VAL A 279 7.81 26.00 1.22
CA VAL A 279 7.04 27.24 1.04
C VAL A 279 7.58 28.32 1.98
N LYS A 280 8.33 29.29 1.44
CA LYS A 280 8.87 30.43 2.22
C LYS A 280 8.22 31.77 1.87
N LYS A 281 7.51 31.85 0.75
CA LYS A 281 6.86 33.07 0.28
C LYS A 281 5.48 33.23 0.92
N LYS A 282 5.07 34.49 1.14
CA LYS A 282 3.72 34.83 1.61
C LYS A 282 2.73 34.82 0.44
N GLY A 283 1.49 34.43 0.72
CA GLY A 283 0.39 34.46 -0.26
C GLY A 283 -0.41 35.76 -0.16
N TYR A 284 -1.00 36.19 -1.28
CA TYR A 284 -1.89 37.36 -1.31
C TYR A 284 -3.20 37.02 -2.01
N VAL A 285 -4.32 37.29 -1.32
CA VAL A 285 -5.67 37.02 -1.81
C VAL A 285 -6.52 38.26 -1.64
N ARG A 286 -7.39 38.57 -2.60
CA ARG A 286 -8.40 39.61 -2.50
C ARG A 286 -9.79 39.04 -2.56
N PHE A 287 -10.59 39.40 -1.56
CA PHE A 287 -12.02 39.20 -1.57
C PHE A 287 -12.70 40.41 -2.17
N VAL A 288 -13.51 40.18 -3.20
CA VAL A 288 -14.42 41.17 -3.75
C VAL A 288 -15.76 40.92 -3.07
N THR A 289 -16.14 41.80 -2.15
CA THR A 289 -17.41 41.73 -1.41
C THR A 289 -18.38 42.79 -1.92
N ASN A 290 -19.64 42.69 -1.52
CA ASN A 290 -20.65 43.71 -1.83
C ASN A 290 -20.32 45.11 -1.26
N LEU A 291 -19.58 45.18 -0.16
CA LEU A 291 -19.21 46.43 0.50
C LEU A 291 -17.84 46.99 0.08
N GLY A 292 -17.09 46.21 -0.73
CA GLY A 292 -15.78 46.60 -1.24
C GLY A 292 -14.76 45.46 -1.27
N ASN A 293 -13.50 45.80 -1.50
CA ASN A 293 -12.42 44.82 -1.64
C ASN A 293 -11.61 44.71 -0.33
N ILE A 294 -11.32 43.48 0.09
CA ILE A 294 -10.46 43.18 1.23
C ILE A 294 -9.23 42.42 0.72
N ASN A 295 -8.04 42.92 1.03
CA ASN A 295 -6.78 42.27 0.69
C ASN A 295 -6.21 41.55 1.92
N LEU A 296 -5.90 40.28 1.74
CA LEU A 296 -5.39 39.36 2.76
C LEU A 296 -3.95 38.97 2.43
N GLU A 297 -3.11 38.98 3.45
CA GLU A 297 -1.75 38.41 3.44
C GLU A 297 -1.78 37.11 4.23
N LEU A 298 -1.29 36.04 3.63
CA LEU A 298 -1.29 34.68 4.18
C LEU A 298 0.13 34.27 4.61
N TYR A 299 0.25 33.64 5.77
CA TYR A 299 1.51 33.19 6.35
C TYR A 299 1.84 31.75 5.95
N CYS A 300 2.03 31.52 4.65
CA CYS A 300 2.21 30.19 4.08
C CYS A 300 3.44 29.43 4.59
N ASP A 301 4.45 30.14 5.10
CA ASP A 301 5.66 29.55 5.72
C ASP A 301 5.38 28.88 7.07
N GLN A 302 4.50 29.47 7.87
CA GLN A 302 4.25 29.02 9.24
C GLN A 302 3.03 28.12 9.36
N THR A 303 2.00 28.36 8.55
CA THR A 303 0.74 27.60 8.52
C THR A 303 0.45 27.07 7.10
N PRO A 304 1.30 26.17 6.58
CA PRO A 304 1.23 25.74 5.20
C PRO A 304 -0.02 24.90 4.89
N LYS A 305 -0.47 23.99 5.77
CA LYS A 305 -1.70 23.21 5.53
C LYS A 305 -2.92 24.12 5.44
N THR A 306 -3.01 25.07 6.37
CA THR A 306 -4.14 25.99 6.44
C THR A 306 -4.18 26.93 5.24
N CYS A 307 -3.03 27.50 4.87
CA CYS A 307 -2.93 28.36 3.69
C CYS A 307 -3.18 27.59 2.40
N HIS A 308 -2.70 26.36 2.29
CA HIS A 308 -2.96 25.51 1.12
C HIS A 308 -4.45 25.23 0.96
N ASN A 309 -5.13 24.84 2.05
CA ASN A 309 -6.58 24.64 2.05
C ASN A 309 -7.33 25.90 1.58
N PHE A 310 -6.98 27.05 2.16
CA PHE A 310 -7.63 28.32 1.82
C PHE A 310 -7.41 28.73 0.35
N LEU A 311 -6.19 28.61 -0.16
CA LEU A 311 -5.87 28.95 -1.55
C LEU A 311 -6.55 28.01 -2.54
N THR A 312 -6.56 26.70 -2.26
CA THR A 312 -7.26 25.71 -3.10
C THR A 312 -8.76 25.99 -3.14
N LEU A 313 -9.38 26.31 -2.00
CA LEU A 313 -10.81 26.70 -1.95
C LEU A 313 -11.08 28.02 -2.69
N CYS A 314 -10.14 28.96 -2.70
CA CYS A 314 -10.23 30.17 -3.51
C CYS A 314 -10.09 29.88 -5.02
N LYS A 315 -9.29 28.88 -5.41
CA LYS A 315 -9.13 28.47 -6.82
C LYS A 315 -10.36 27.75 -7.37
N THR A 316 -11.02 26.96 -6.55
CA THR A 316 -12.25 26.24 -6.92
C THR A 316 -13.50 27.11 -6.82
N ASP A 317 -13.34 28.43 -6.59
CA ASP A 317 -14.42 29.39 -6.38
C ASP A 317 -15.41 28.98 -5.27
N TYR A 318 -14.95 28.20 -4.27
CA TYR A 318 -15.78 27.70 -3.17
C TYR A 318 -16.34 28.82 -2.29
N TYR A 319 -15.63 29.95 -2.23
CA TYR A 319 -16.06 31.13 -1.49
C TYR A 319 -16.92 32.10 -2.31
N ALA A 320 -17.21 31.80 -3.58
CA ALA A 320 -18.07 32.64 -4.40
C ALA A 320 -19.53 32.58 -3.88
N ASN A 321 -20.12 33.76 -3.72
CA ASN A 321 -21.44 34.01 -3.12
C ASN A 321 -21.61 33.58 -1.65
N ASN A 322 -20.53 33.26 -0.92
CA ASN A 322 -20.64 32.91 0.49
C ASN A 322 -21.00 34.13 1.34
N ILE A 323 -21.96 33.94 2.24
CA ILE A 323 -22.39 34.97 3.18
C ILE A 323 -21.54 35.00 4.44
N PHE A 324 -21.46 36.16 5.09
CA PHE A 324 -21.00 36.28 6.47
C PHE A 324 -22.20 36.01 7.38
N HIS A 325 -22.31 34.78 7.87
CA HIS A 325 -23.47 34.34 8.64
C HIS A 325 -23.39 34.71 10.13
N ARG A 326 -22.24 35.20 10.62
CA ARG A 326 -22.08 35.61 12.01
C ARG A 326 -21.20 36.85 12.12
N LEU A 327 -21.72 37.88 12.79
CA LEU A 327 -21.07 39.16 13.02
C LEU A 327 -21.28 39.55 14.48
N ILE A 328 -20.19 39.71 15.24
CA ILE A 328 -20.23 40.20 16.62
C ILE A 328 -19.40 41.47 16.68
N LYS A 329 -20.05 42.60 16.98
CA LYS A 329 -19.42 43.92 17.08
C LYS A 329 -18.28 43.90 18.10
N ASN A 330 -17.18 44.57 17.79
CA ASN A 330 -15.94 44.59 18.58
C ASN A 330 -15.26 43.24 18.80
N PHE A 331 -15.73 42.16 18.16
CA PHE A 331 -15.18 40.83 18.35
C PHE A 331 -14.68 40.24 17.04
N MET A 332 -15.58 39.67 16.23
CA MET A 332 -15.20 39.01 14.97
C MET A 332 -16.36 38.89 13.99
N ILE A 333 -16.01 38.68 12.72
CA ILE A 333 -16.92 38.34 11.63
C ILE A 333 -16.51 36.99 11.04
N GLN A 334 -17.46 36.08 10.84
CA GLN A 334 -17.22 34.70 10.42
C GLN A 334 -17.91 34.39 9.08
N SER A 335 -17.22 33.63 8.23
CA SER A 335 -17.70 33.16 6.93
C SER A 335 -17.03 31.82 6.57
N GLY A 336 -17.16 31.41 5.31
CA GLY A 336 -16.58 30.19 4.76
C GLY A 336 -17.47 28.96 4.87
N ASP A 337 -18.76 29.16 5.13
CA ASP A 337 -19.79 28.12 5.01
C ASP A 337 -20.66 28.40 3.77
N PRO A 338 -20.66 27.53 2.74
CA PRO A 338 -21.48 27.71 1.56
C PRO A 338 -22.97 27.54 1.83
N THR A 339 -23.35 26.85 2.91
CA THR A 339 -24.75 26.69 3.28
C THR A 339 -25.32 27.90 4.02
N GLY A 340 -24.45 28.78 4.54
CA GLY A 340 -24.86 29.94 5.34
C GLY A 340 -25.49 29.59 6.70
N THR A 341 -25.47 28.33 7.12
CA THR A 341 -26.09 27.88 8.37
C THR A 341 -25.21 28.13 9.58
N GLY A 342 -23.88 28.07 9.39
CA GLY A 342 -22.85 28.22 10.41
C GLY A 342 -22.23 26.89 10.87
N THR A 343 -22.80 25.75 10.46
CA THR A 343 -22.29 24.41 10.81
C THR A 343 -21.69 23.66 9.63
N GLY A 344 -21.85 24.18 8.42
CA GLY A 344 -21.38 23.57 7.18
C GLY A 344 -19.91 23.83 6.87
N GLY A 345 -19.51 23.51 5.65
CA GLY A 345 -18.13 23.68 5.18
C GLY A 345 -17.33 22.38 5.13
N GLN A 346 -16.48 22.25 4.12
CA GLN A 346 -15.60 21.11 3.90
C GLN A 346 -14.20 21.61 3.53
N SER A 347 -13.16 20.94 4.02
CA SER A 347 -11.77 21.23 3.60
C SER A 347 -11.52 20.71 2.19
N CYS A 348 -10.46 21.19 1.53
CA CYS A 348 -10.01 20.64 0.25
C CYS A 348 -9.58 19.16 0.36
N PHE A 349 -9.25 18.69 1.57
CA PHE A 349 -8.85 17.32 1.84
C PHE A 349 -10.03 16.37 2.07
N GLY A 350 -11.27 16.86 2.08
CA GLY A 350 -12.49 16.09 2.39
C GLY A 350 -12.65 15.70 3.87
N LYS A 351 -11.58 15.76 4.68
CA LYS A 351 -11.58 15.50 6.13
C LYS A 351 -11.14 16.74 6.92
N PRO A 352 -11.57 16.92 8.18
CA PRO A 352 -11.03 17.97 9.03
C PRO A 352 -9.50 17.81 9.20
N PHE A 353 -8.79 18.93 9.30
CA PHE A 353 -7.33 18.94 9.42
C PHE A 353 -6.83 19.58 10.72
N ASP A 354 -5.56 19.30 11.04
CA ASP A 354 -4.90 19.67 12.30
C ASP A 354 -4.78 21.18 12.52
N ASP A 355 -4.67 21.59 13.78
CA ASP A 355 -4.36 22.97 14.16
C ASP A 355 -2.86 23.28 14.03
N GLU A 356 -2.51 24.39 13.37
CA GLU A 356 -1.12 24.84 13.19
C GLU A 356 -0.82 26.04 14.11
N ILE A 357 -0.87 25.82 15.42
CA ILE A 357 -0.67 26.88 16.41
C ILE A 357 0.83 27.18 16.56
N LYS A 358 1.22 28.44 16.33
CA LYS A 358 2.58 28.94 16.60
C LYS A 358 2.57 29.93 17.77
N PRO A 359 3.59 29.90 18.64
CA PRO A 359 3.68 30.83 19.78
C PRO A 359 3.92 32.28 19.34
N GLN A 360 4.40 32.49 18.11
CA GLN A 360 4.66 33.82 17.54
C GLN A 360 3.38 34.55 17.11
N PHE A 361 2.29 33.81 16.87
CA PHE A 361 1.02 34.40 16.46
C PHE A 361 0.08 34.48 17.64
N SER A 362 -0.39 35.70 17.89
CA SER A 362 -1.46 36.01 18.84
C SER A 362 -2.52 36.81 18.08
N HIS A 363 -3.77 36.71 18.51
CA HIS A 363 -4.86 37.55 18.03
C HIS A 363 -4.72 38.95 18.63
N GLU A 364 -3.62 39.63 18.31
CA GLU A 364 -3.34 41.00 18.69
C GLU A 364 -3.50 41.91 17.48
N GLY A 365 -4.32 42.95 17.63
CA GLY A 365 -4.66 43.88 16.58
C GLY A 365 -5.97 43.56 15.86
N ARG A 366 -6.34 44.47 14.97
CA ARG A 366 -7.52 44.36 14.10
C ARG A 366 -7.13 43.71 12.78
N GLY A 367 -8.02 42.87 12.25
CA GLY A 367 -7.84 42.24 10.94
C GLY A 367 -7.00 40.97 10.98
N VAL A 368 -6.86 40.29 12.12
CA VAL A 368 -6.24 38.96 12.17
C VAL A 368 -7.21 37.93 11.58
N LEU A 369 -6.70 37.08 10.68
CA LEU A 369 -7.45 36.03 9.98
C LEU A 369 -7.13 34.66 10.57
N SER A 370 -8.17 33.96 11.02
CA SER A 370 -8.05 32.68 11.73
C SER A 370 -9.12 31.67 11.31
N MET A 371 -8.83 30.38 11.46
CA MET A 371 -9.77 29.30 11.16
C MET A 371 -10.80 29.12 12.28
N ALA A 372 -12.06 28.91 11.90
CA ALA A 372 -13.09 28.46 12.83
C ALA A 372 -13.05 26.94 12.98
N ASN A 373 -13.17 26.45 14.21
CA ASN A 373 -13.16 25.03 14.54
C ASN A 373 -14.23 24.71 15.60
N SER A 374 -14.53 23.43 15.79
CA SER A 374 -15.49 22.93 16.79
C SER A 374 -14.80 22.10 17.88
N GLY A 375 -13.49 22.25 18.01
CA GLY A 375 -12.61 21.48 18.88
C GLY A 375 -11.22 21.34 18.27
N PRO A 376 -10.26 20.76 19.02
CA PRO A 376 -8.89 20.57 18.53
C PRO A 376 -8.86 19.75 17.23
N ASN A 377 -8.06 20.18 16.26
CA ASN A 377 -7.82 19.52 14.97
C ASN A 377 -9.08 19.28 14.12
N THR A 378 -10.03 20.22 14.16
CA THR A 378 -11.29 20.13 13.39
C THR A 378 -11.46 21.24 12.36
N ASN A 379 -10.36 21.73 11.79
CA ASN A 379 -10.42 22.81 10.79
C ASN A 379 -11.06 22.32 9.49
N LYS A 380 -11.92 23.17 8.90
CA LYS A 380 -12.63 22.89 7.63
C LYS A 380 -12.41 24.04 6.63
N SER A 381 -13.47 24.69 6.16
CA SER A 381 -13.42 25.86 5.27
C SER A 381 -13.77 27.18 5.96
N GLN A 382 -14.34 27.12 7.16
CA GLN A 382 -14.82 28.31 7.86
C GLN A 382 -13.65 29.09 8.47
N PHE A 383 -13.72 30.41 8.35
CA PHE A 383 -12.72 31.33 8.89
C PHE A 383 -13.42 32.55 9.47
N PHE A 384 -12.70 33.27 10.33
CA PHE A 384 -13.15 34.54 10.87
C PHE A 384 -12.06 35.59 10.84
N ILE A 385 -12.50 36.85 10.80
CA ILE A 385 -11.64 38.02 10.87
C ILE A 385 -11.98 38.77 12.16
N THR A 386 -10.96 39.14 12.92
CA THR A 386 -11.11 39.83 14.20
C THR A 386 -11.20 41.34 14.03
N PHE A 387 -12.04 42.00 14.83
CA PHE A 387 -12.15 43.46 14.88
C PHE A 387 -11.30 44.09 15.98
N ARG A 388 -10.93 43.30 16.99
CA ARG A 388 -10.13 43.69 18.16
C ARG A 388 -9.18 42.56 18.54
N SER A 389 -8.15 42.88 19.31
CA SER A 389 -7.32 41.90 20.00
C SER A 389 -8.16 40.94 20.87
N CYS A 390 -8.03 39.65 20.64
CA CYS A 390 -8.82 38.58 21.29
C CYS A 390 -7.90 37.48 21.84
N LYS A 391 -7.10 37.79 22.88
CA LYS A 391 -6.12 36.87 23.47
C LYS A 391 -6.69 35.54 23.98
N HIS A 392 -7.99 35.47 24.25
CA HIS A 392 -8.67 34.24 24.70
C HIS A 392 -8.86 33.18 23.59
N LEU A 393 -8.66 33.57 22.32
CA LEU A 393 -8.68 32.70 21.14
C LEU A 393 -7.28 32.16 20.81
N ASP A 394 -6.24 32.68 21.46
CA ASP A 394 -4.87 32.22 21.26
C ASP A 394 -4.75 30.74 21.66
N LYS A 395 -4.01 29.99 20.85
CA LYS A 395 -3.83 28.54 20.99
C LYS A 395 -5.10 27.70 20.86
N LYS A 396 -6.22 28.28 20.46
CA LYS A 396 -7.45 27.55 20.12
C LYS A 396 -7.72 27.56 18.64
N HIS A 397 -7.42 28.67 17.98
CA HIS A 397 -7.64 28.86 16.55
C HIS A 397 -6.33 29.08 15.83
N THR A 398 -6.19 28.45 14.66
CA THR A 398 -5.03 28.61 13.79
C THR A 398 -5.09 29.97 13.09
N ILE A 399 -4.12 30.84 13.39
CA ILE A 399 -3.93 32.13 12.72
C ILE A 399 -3.11 31.87 11.46
N PHE A 400 -3.67 32.16 10.29
CA PHE A 400 -3.02 31.87 9.00
C PHE A 400 -2.83 33.09 8.11
N GLY A 401 -3.26 34.28 8.56
CA GLY A 401 -3.04 35.52 7.83
C GLY A 401 -3.50 36.78 8.55
N ARG A 402 -3.46 37.89 7.82
CA ARG A 402 -3.99 39.19 8.25
C ARG A 402 -4.54 40.00 7.08
N VAL A 403 -5.43 40.93 7.38
CA VAL A 403 -5.90 41.95 6.45
C VAL A 403 -4.82 43.02 6.29
N VAL A 404 -4.43 43.30 5.06
CA VAL A 404 -3.43 44.34 4.73
C VAL A 404 -4.07 45.54 4.03
N GLY A 405 -5.24 45.36 3.42
CA GLY A 405 -5.98 46.44 2.77
C GLY A 405 -7.48 46.23 2.83
N GLY A 406 -8.25 47.32 2.84
CA GLY A 406 -9.71 47.26 3.00
C GLY A 406 -10.19 47.28 4.45
N LEU A 407 -9.41 47.85 5.37
CA LEU A 407 -9.84 48.06 6.77
C LEU A 407 -11.11 48.92 6.85
N GLU A 408 -11.27 49.89 5.96
CA GLU A 408 -12.51 50.69 5.85
C GLU A 408 -13.74 49.84 5.53
N VAL A 409 -13.56 48.75 4.76
CA VAL A 409 -14.65 47.81 4.43
C VAL A 409 -15.01 47.00 5.67
N LEU A 410 -14.02 46.59 6.48
CA LEU A 410 -14.29 45.98 7.78
C LEU A 410 -15.07 46.92 8.72
N ASP A 411 -14.72 48.21 8.74
CA ASP A 411 -15.44 49.20 9.55
C ASP A 411 -16.90 49.36 9.10
N LYS A 412 -17.15 49.31 7.79
CA LYS A 412 -18.51 49.31 7.24
C LYS A 412 -19.27 48.04 7.62
N MET A 413 -18.62 46.87 7.53
CA MET A 413 -19.20 45.58 7.93
C MET A 413 -19.57 45.58 9.42
N GLU A 414 -18.73 46.13 10.29
CA GLU A 414 -18.97 46.18 11.73
C GLU A 414 -20.14 47.10 12.14
N ARG A 415 -20.43 48.14 11.37
CA ARG A 415 -21.53 49.08 11.65
C ARG A 415 -22.91 48.48 11.43
N ILE A 416 -23.01 47.44 10.60
CA ILE A 416 -24.27 46.77 10.27
C ILE A 416 -24.92 46.23 11.55
N LYS A 417 -26.25 46.36 11.63
CA LYS A 417 -27.03 45.85 12.77
C LYS A 417 -27.19 44.32 12.63
N THR A 418 -27.13 43.64 13.76
CA THR A 418 -27.21 42.18 13.86
C THR A 418 -28.47 41.78 14.60
N ASP A 419 -29.00 40.62 14.24
CA ASP A 419 -30.13 39.97 14.89
C ASP A 419 -29.70 39.25 16.19
N GLU A 420 -30.65 38.71 16.96
CA GLU A 420 -30.42 37.97 18.21
C GLU A 420 -29.52 36.73 18.03
N LYS A 421 -29.44 36.18 16.81
CA LYS A 421 -28.56 35.05 16.45
C LYS A 421 -27.21 35.48 15.88
N ASP A 422 -26.77 36.72 16.14
CA ASP A 422 -25.55 37.33 15.60
C ASP A 422 -25.51 37.40 14.05
N ARG A 423 -26.66 37.28 13.38
CA ARG A 423 -26.75 37.34 11.91
C ARG A 423 -26.88 38.80 11.45
N PRO A 424 -26.08 39.29 10.48
CA PRO A 424 -26.28 40.61 9.90
C PRO A 424 -27.67 40.76 9.28
N LEU A 425 -28.34 41.90 9.55
CA LEU A 425 -29.62 42.23 8.90
C LEU A 425 -29.45 42.55 7.42
N GLU A 426 -28.34 43.20 7.07
CA GLU A 426 -27.93 43.38 5.68
C GLU A 426 -26.99 42.24 5.29
N GLU A 427 -27.34 41.51 4.23
CA GLU A 427 -26.54 40.39 3.76
C GLU A 427 -25.18 40.87 3.24
N ILE A 428 -24.11 40.41 3.88
CA ILE A 428 -22.74 40.63 3.43
C ILE A 428 -22.29 39.35 2.74
N LYS A 429 -21.85 39.45 1.49
CA LYS A 429 -21.40 38.29 0.70
C LYS A 429 -20.09 38.54 -0.02
N ILE A 430 -19.31 37.48 -0.14
CA ILE A 430 -18.12 37.40 -0.99
C ILE A 430 -18.61 37.11 -2.40
N ILE A 431 -18.42 38.02 -3.34
CA ILE A 431 -18.85 37.84 -4.74
C ILE A 431 -17.87 36.92 -5.45
N ARG A 432 -16.57 37.19 -5.31
CA ARG A 432 -15.50 36.39 -5.90
C ARG A 432 -14.20 36.54 -5.14
N THR A 433 -13.31 35.58 -5.34
CA THR A 433 -11.96 35.55 -4.77
C THR A 433 -10.93 35.68 -5.87
N ALA A 434 -9.97 36.59 -5.73
CA ALA A 434 -8.86 36.77 -6.67
C ALA A 434 -7.54 36.49 -5.97
N ILE A 435 -6.78 35.54 -6.48
CA ILE A 435 -5.45 35.18 -5.95
C ILE A 435 -4.41 35.99 -6.72
N PHE A 436 -3.60 36.79 -6.02
CA PHE A 436 -2.53 37.57 -6.64
C PHE A 436 -1.20 36.84 -6.65
N VAL A 437 -0.90 36.16 -5.55
CA VAL A 437 0.35 35.42 -5.38
C VAL A 437 -0.01 34.08 -4.77
N ASP A 438 0.20 33.02 -5.56
CA ASP A 438 0.11 31.65 -5.07
C ASP A 438 1.51 31.05 -4.92
N PRO A 439 2.04 30.95 -3.68
CA PRO A 439 3.36 30.39 -3.45
C PRO A 439 3.42 28.87 -3.63
N PHE A 440 2.28 28.16 -3.62
CA PHE A 440 2.28 26.70 -3.71
C PHE A 440 2.42 26.21 -5.16
N GLN A 441 1.78 26.88 -6.11
CA GLN A 441 1.84 26.50 -7.52
C GLN A 441 3.25 26.63 -8.10
N GLU A 442 3.96 27.71 -7.76
CA GLU A 442 5.37 27.89 -8.17
C GLU A 442 6.26 26.73 -7.71
N ILE A 443 5.99 26.19 -6.51
CA ILE A 443 6.77 25.10 -5.92
C ILE A 443 6.39 23.77 -6.56
N GLU A 444 5.11 23.54 -6.84
CA GLU A 444 4.65 22.36 -7.58
C GLU A 444 5.32 22.28 -8.95
N ASP A 445 5.34 23.40 -9.68
CA ASP A 445 5.96 23.47 -11.00
C ASP A 445 7.48 23.23 -10.94
N GLN A 446 8.18 23.82 -9.97
CA GLN A 446 9.61 23.59 -9.75
C GLN A 446 9.92 22.14 -9.38
N MET A 447 9.10 21.52 -8.52
CA MET A 447 9.25 20.13 -8.12
C MET A 447 9.03 19.19 -9.31
N LYS A 448 8.04 19.49 -10.15
CA LYS A 448 7.75 18.72 -11.35
C LYS A 448 8.91 18.78 -12.35
N GLN A 449 9.46 19.97 -12.61
CA GLN A 449 10.63 20.14 -13.47
C GLN A 449 11.85 19.36 -12.94
N GLN A 450 12.13 19.45 -11.64
CA GLN A 450 13.23 18.71 -11.02
C GLN A 450 13.03 17.19 -11.09
N ARG A 451 11.79 16.70 -10.97
CA ARG A 451 11.48 15.26 -11.14
C ARG A 451 11.70 14.81 -12.57
N GLU A 452 11.22 15.58 -13.55
CA GLU A 452 11.40 15.28 -14.98
C GLU A 452 12.90 15.24 -15.35
N GLU A 453 13.70 16.17 -14.84
CA GLU A 453 15.16 16.19 -15.04
C GLU A 453 15.84 14.95 -14.43
N LEU A 454 15.50 14.58 -13.20
CA LEU A 454 16.05 13.39 -12.54
C LEU A 454 15.66 12.10 -13.26
N GLU A 455 14.43 12.00 -13.80
CA GLU A 455 14.02 10.84 -14.60
C GLU A 455 14.85 10.69 -15.88
N ILE A 456 15.17 11.81 -16.54
CA ILE A 456 16.02 11.82 -17.73
C ILE A 456 17.44 11.38 -17.37
N GLU A 457 17.99 11.89 -16.27
CA GLU A 457 19.31 11.48 -15.77
C GLU A 457 19.35 9.99 -15.41
N GLU A 458 18.35 9.48 -14.71
CA GLU A 458 18.28 8.05 -14.33
C GLU A 458 18.20 7.13 -15.54
N LYS A 459 17.41 7.52 -16.56
CA LYS A 459 17.33 6.77 -17.83
C LYS A 459 18.69 6.76 -18.53
N ALA A 460 19.36 7.91 -18.60
CA ALA A 460 20.69 8.02 -19.18
C ALA A 460 21.74 7.18 -18.41
N THR A 461 21.69 7.12 -17.08
CA THR A 461 22.59 6.26 -16.29
C THR A 461 22.33 4.77 -16.52
N LYS A 462 21.06 4.36 -16.55
CA LYS A 462 20.68 2.95 -16.82
C LYS A 462 21.11 2.51 -18.22
N ASP A 463 20.98 3.38 -19.21
CA ASP A 463 21.45 3.12 -20.58
C ASP A 463 22.98 3.00 -20.65
N ARG A 464 23.72 3.85 -19.92
CA ARG A 464 25.19 3.76 -19.82
C ARG A 464 25.65 2.47 -19.12
N GLU A 465 24.97 2.06 -18.06
CA GLU A 465 25.24 0.79 -17.35
C GLU A 465 24.91 -0.45 -18.19
N ALA A 466 23.81 -0.40 -18.97
CA ALA A 466 23.44 -1.45 -19.91
C ALA A 466 24.45 -1.57 -21.06
N MET A 467 24.98 -0.45 -21.58
CA MET A 467 26.07 -0.46 -22.56
C MET A 467 27.38 -1.00 -21.97
N ALA A 468 27.70 -0.64 -20.72
CA ALA A 468 28.91 -1.11 -20.04
C ALA A 468 28.87 -2.61 -19.72
N SER A 469 27.71 -3.16 -19.35
CA SER A 469 27.52 -4.60 -19.09
C SER A 469 27.56 -5.42 -20.38
N LYS A 470 26.97 -4.94 -21.48
CA LYS A 470 27.15 -5.55 -22.82
C LYS A 470 28.62 -5.60 -23.24
N LYS A 471 29.39 -4.54 -22.98
CA LYS A 471 30.82 -4.48 -23.30
C LYS A 471 31.68 -5.40 -22.42
N LYS A 472 31.21 -5.76 -21.22
CA LYS A 472 31.84 -6.75 -20.33
C LYS A 472 31.50 -8.20 -20.67
N ALA A 473 30.38 -8.45 -21.35
CA ALA A 473 29.93 -9.80 -21.72
C ALA A 473 30.69 -10.38 -22.93
N GLU A 474 31.31 -9.55 -23.78
CA GLU A 474 32.16 -10.01 -24.88
C GLU A 474 33.62 -10.22 -24.43
N LEU A 475 33.86 -11.26 -23.62
CA LEU A 475 35.22 -11.80 -23.44
C LEU A 475 35.62 -12.55 -24.71
N LYS A 476 36.52 -11.98 -25.51
CA LYS A 476 37.08 -12.64 -26.70
C LYS A 476 37.86 -13.89 -26.28
N THR A 477 37.44 -15.05 -26.77
CA THR A 477 38.16 -16.32 -26.59
C THR A 477 39.26 -16.39 -27.64
N HIS A 478 40.50 -16.60 -27.20
CA HIS A 478 41.65 -16.64 -28.10
C HIS A 478 41.97 -18.08 -28.56
N ARG A 479 41.50 -19.13 -27.84
CA ARG A 479 41.79 -20.58 -28.08
C ARG A 479 40.74 -21.49 -27.46
N SER A 480 40.67 -22.77 -27.87
CA SER A 480 39.89 -23.83 -27.21
C SER A 480 40.76 -24.67 -26.26
N GLY A 481 40.38 -24.74 -24.97
CA GLY A 481 41.08 -25.47 -23.90
C GLY A 481 41.33 -24.65 -22.62
N ILE A 482 41.98 -25.23 -21.60
CA ILE A 482 42.39 -24.52 -20.38
C ILE A 482 43.35 -23.37 -20.74
N GLY A 483 42.99 -22.13 -20.41
CA GLY A 483 43.75 -20.91 -20.77
C GLY A 483 43.20 -20.11 -21.95
N SER A 484 41.95 -20.34 -22.36
CA SER A 484 41.26 -19.71 -23.50
C SER A 484 41.16 -18.18 -23.47
N PHE A 485 41.32 -17.54 -22.31
CA PHE A 485 41.20 -16.09 -22.11
C PHE A 485 42.55 -15.38 -21.91
N ILE A 486 43.68 -16.06 -22.13
CA ILE A 486 45.03 -15.49 -21.95
C ILE A 486 45.70 -15.20 -23.30
N ASP A 487 45.98 -13.92 -23.53
CA ASP A 487 46.47 -13.39 -24.80
C ASP A 487 48.02 -13.38 -24.86
N LEU A 488 48.64 -14.53 -25.16
CA LEU A 488 50.13 -14.66 -25.16
C LEU A 488 50.82 -13.89 -26.30
N ASN A 489 50.09 -13.41 -27.30
CA ASN A 489 50.63 -12.54 -28.37
C ASN A 489 50.89 -11.10 -27.90
N ALA A 490 50.29 -10.68 -26.78
CA ALA A 490 50.68 -9.45 -26.11
C ALA A 490 52.02 -9.61 -25.36
N LEU A 491 52.35 -10.83 -24.94
CA LEU A 491 53.61 -11.15 -24.24
C LEU A 491 54.81 -11.33 -25.18
N LYS A 492 54.59 -11.67 -26.46
CA LYS A 492 55.67 -11.90 -27.46
C LYS A 492 56.13 -10.65 -28.22
N ARG A 493 55.54 -9.47 -27.96
CA ARG A 493 55.91 -8.21 -28.63
C ARG A 493 57.05 -7.45 -27.94
N GLY A 494 58.00 -8.18 -27.36
CA GLY A 494 59.16 -7.60 -26.70
C GLY A 494 60.37 -8.52 -26.79
N THR A 495 60.90 -8.73 -27.99
CA THR A 495 62.30 -9.16 -28.23
C THR A 495 62.62 -9.10 -29.73
N ASP A 496 63.69 -8.34 -30.05
CA ASP A 496 64.44 -8.19 -31.31
C ASP A 496 63.80 -7.26 -32.40
N ASP A 497 64.44 -6.22 -32.96
CA ASP A 497 65.81 -5.70 -32.85
C ASP A 497 65.93 -4.25 -33.44
N ASN A 498 66.62 -3.37 -32.70
CA ASN A 498 67.59 -2.30 -33.02
C ASN A 498 67.43 -1.08 -33.99
N SER A 499 68.09 0.02 -33.54
CA SER A 499 68.62 1.25 -34.23
C SER A 499 67.69 2.50 -34.26
N GLU A 500 68.04 3.74 -33.91
CA GLU A 500 69.28 4.49 -33.61
C GLU A 500 68.97 5.71 -32.69
N GLY A 501 69.98 6.25 -31.97
CA GLY A 501 70.08 7.71 -31.73
C GLY A 501 70.23 8.26 -30.30
N LEU A 502 71.49 8.51 -29.90
CA LEU A 502 72.02 9.66 -29.12
C LEU A 502 72.00 9.71 -27.55
N VAL A 503 73.23 9.54 -27.03
CA VAL A 503 73.90 9.73 -25.72
C VAL A 503 73.84 11.20 -25.18
N PRO A 504 74.20 11.64 -23.93
CA PRO A 504 74.64 10.99 -22.64
C PRO A 504 73.94 11.49 -21.33
N LYS A 505 74.14 10.80 -20.18
CA LYS A 505 74.90 11.37 -19.01
C LYS A 505 75.17 10.36 -17.88
N LYS A 506 76.44 10.34 -17.47
CA LYS A 506 77.06 9.61 -16.36
C LYS A 506 76.57 10.10 -14.99
N SER A 507 76.45 9.17 -14.05
CA SER A 507 76.52 9.43 -12.61
C SER A 507 77.98 9.62 -12.15
N LYS A 508 78.17 10.32 -11.02
CA LYS A 508 79.31 10.15 -10.12
C LYS A 508 78.80 9.83 -8.70
N PRO A 509 79.62 9.21 -7.84
CA PRO A 509 79.16 8.37 -6.73
C PRO A 509 79.32 9.03 -5.35
N SER A 510 78.75 8.39 -4.32
CA SER A 510 79.30 8.44 -2.96
C SER A 510 79.16 7.08 -2.27
N THR A 511 80.09 6.84 -1.35
CA THR A 511 80.67 5.60 -0.85
C THR A 511 80.04 5.06 0.45
N VAL A 512 80.40 3.79 0.75
CA VAL A 512 80.38 3.08 2.07
C VAL A 512 79.03 2.38 2.40
N GLY A 513 78.91 1.09 2.72
CA GLY A 513 79.84 -0.03 2.87
C GLY A 513 79.12 -1.27 3.48
N ASN A 514 79.28 -2.45 2.83
CA ASN A 514 79.33 -3.83 3.37
C ASN A 514 78.09 -4.49 4.07
N PRO A 515 78.06 -5.84 4.28
CA PRO A 515 77.31 -6.76 3.40
C PRO A 515 76.39 -7.75 4.15
N GLY A 516 75.48 -8.44 3.43
CA GLY A 516 74.65 -9.48 4.05
C GLY A 516 73.94 -10.41 3.07
N ARG A 517 74.66 -11.45 2.62
CA ARG A 517 74.23 -12.79 2.15
C ARG A 517 72.92 -12.95 1.36
N GLY A 518 73.09 -13.36 0.10
CA GLY A 518 72.04 -13.97 -0.72
C GLY A 518 71.85 -15.49 -0.50
N GLY A 519 70.82 -16.00 -1.19
CA GLY A 519 70.43 -17.40 -1.37
C GLY A 519 68.92 -17.43 -1.63
N GLY A 520 68.39 -17.49 -2.85
CA GLY A 520 68.72 -18.40 -3.95
C GLY A 520 67.83 -19.64 -3.85
N PHE A 521 66.58 -19.54 -4.33
CA PHE A 521 65.55 -20.59 -4.24
C PHE A 521 65.81 -21.68 -5.28
N GLY A 522 65.90 -22.94 -4.85
CA GLY A 522 66.20 -24.10 -5.70
C GLY A 522 64.98 -24.71 -6.40
N ASN A 523 65.26 -25.41 -7.51
CA ASN A 523 64.31 -26.14 -8.36
C ASN A 523 63.67 -27.33 -7.64
N PHE A 524 62.35 -27.50 -7.80
CA PHE A 524 61.53 -28.62 -7.29
C PHE A 524 61.24 -29.63 -8.42
N SER A 525 62.24 -30.37 -8.86
CA SER A 525 62.06 -31.45 -9.85
C SER A 525 61.94 -32.84 -9.19
N ASN A 526 61.25 -32.93 -8.05
CA ASN A 526 60.80 -34.20 -7.48
C ASN A 526 59.76 -33.96 -6.37
N TRP A 527 58.61 -33.39 -6.73
CA TRP A 527 57.42 -33.46 -5.89
C TRP A 527 56.20 -33.90 -6.68
#